data_AF-A0A6V7LWF7-F1
#
_entry.id   AF-A0A6V7LWF7-F1
#
_cell.length_a   1.000
_cell.length_b   1.000
_cell.length_c   1.000
_cell.angle_alpha   90.00
_cell.angle_beta   90.00
_cell.angle_gamma   90.00
#
_symmetry.space_group_name_H-M   'P 1'
#
loop_
_entity.id
_entity.type
_entity.pdbx_description
1 polymer ?
#
loop_
_entity_poly.entity_id
_entity_poly.type
_entity_poly.pdbx_seq_one_letter_code
_entity_poly.pdbx_strand_id
1 'polypeptide(L)'
;ETGIRTDEGRKEPFTELNYILDCLKQRNLEPALTWAEKHREQLLSHNSSLEFKLHRLQFIRLVQQGPSCQAEAVMYARKHLTQFVSRHEKEVQALMGTLLYLQNGIQSSPYSHLLDPTLWLDIHDVFTKEACTLLGLSVDSPLSV
;
A
#
# COMPACT_ATOMS: atom_id res chain seq x y z
N GLU A 1 -4.77 31.16 35.69
CA GLU A 1 -5.54 30.15 34.94
C GLU A 1 -4.74 29.70 33.72
N THR A 2 -4.75 28.41 33.45
CA THR A 2 -3.81 27.70 32.58
C THR A 2 -4.02 28.01 31.10
N GLY A 3 -3.02 28.63 30.47
CA GLY A 3 -2.92 28.76 29.02
C GLY A 3 -2.57 27.42 28.39
N ILE A 4 -3.58 26.69 27.91
CA ILE A 4 -3.37 25.50 27.08
C ILE A 4 -2.91 25.99 25.71
N ARG A 5 -1.58 25.98 25.50
CA ARG A 5 -0.97 26.10 24.18
C ARG A 5 -1.35 24.82 23.44
N THR A 6 -2.36 24.88 22.58
CA THR A 6 -2.69 23.77 21.69
C THR A 6 -1.47 23.51 20.80
N ASP A 7 -0.89 22.32 20.98
CA ASP A 7 0.24 21.78 20.27
C ASP A 7 -0.15 21.52 18.80
N GLU A 8 -0.05 22.56 17.95
CA GLU A 8 -0.48 22.51 16.55
C GLU A 8 0.28 21.42 15.76
N GLY A 9 1.56 21.21 16.08
CA GLY A 9 2.40 20.18 15.43
C GLY A 9 1.96 18.74 15.70
N ARG A 10 1.14 18.49 16.74
CA ARG A 10 0.62 17.15 17.02
C ARG A 10 -0.60 16.80 16.17
N LYS A 11 -1.33 17.78 15.65
CA LYS A 11 -2.56 17.55 14.85
C LYS A 11 -2.27 17.29 13.38
N GLU A 12 -1.20 17.87 12.86
CA GLU A 12 -0.76 17.73 11.46
C GLU A 12 -0.59 16.27 11.02
N PRO A 13 0.12 15.39 11.77
CA PRO A 13 0.29 13.99 11.36
C PRO A 13 -1.03 13.23 11.30
N PHE A 14 -1.94 13.42 12.25
CA PHE A 14 -3.26 12.77 12.19
C PHE A 14 -4.10 13.28 11.03
N THR A 15 -3.94 14.56 10.65
CA THR A 15 -4.65 15.15 9.52
C THR A 15 -4.16 14.55 8.20
N GLU A 16 -2.84 14.40 8.02
CA GLU A 16 -2.25 13.71 6.87
C GLU A 16 -2.71 12.25 6.78
N LEU A 17 -2.65 11.51 7.90
CA LEU A 17 -3.07 10.10 7.91
C LEU A 17 -4.56 9.92 7.61
N ASN A 18 -5.43 10.74 8.21
CA ASN A 18 -6.86 10.67 7.95
C ASN A 18 -7.16 10.95 6.47
N TYR A 19 -6.48 11.94 5.87
CA TYR A 19 -6.59 12.21 4.44
C TYR A 19 -6.18 11.00 3.58
N ILE A 20 -5.07 10.34 3.93
CA ILE A 20 -4.62 9.14 3.21
C ILE A 20 -5.62 7.99 3.36
N LEU A 21 -6.15 7.77 4.57
CA LEU A 21 -7.17 6.74 4.81
C LEU A 21 -8.45 6.99 4.01
N ASP A 22 -8.91 8.23 3.93
CA ASP A 22 -10.07 8.60 3.13
C ASP A 22 -9.81 8.43 1.63
N CYS A 23 -8.59 8.72 1.17
CA CYS A 23 -8.16 8.42 -0.20
C CYS A 23 -8.17 6.90 -0.46
N LEU A 24 -7.66 6.09 0.47
CA LEU A 24 -7.66 4.62 0.34
C LEU A 24 -9.09 4.06 0.25
N LYS A 25 -10.04 4.59 1.03
CA LYS A 25 -11.47 4.22 0.94
C LYS A 25 -12.04 4.52 -0.45
N GLN A 26 -11.60 5.61 -1.07
CA GLN A 26 -11.98 6.00 -2.44
C GLN A 26 -11.16 5.27 -3.52
N ARG A 27 -10.36 4.27 -3.14
CA ARG A 27 -9.43 3.54 -4.01
C ARG A 27 -8.40 4.45 -4.69
N ASN A 28 -8.04 5.56 -4.07
CA ASN A 28 -6.90 6.36 -4.48
C ASN A 28 -5.65 5.92 -3.69
N LEU A 29 -4.69 5.30 -4.39
CA LEU A 29 -3.45 4.78 -3.79
C LEU A 29 -2.31 5.79 -3.75
N GLU A 30 -2.42 6.90 -4.49
CA GLU A 30 -1.31 7.83 -4.69
C GLU A 30 -0.81 8.44 -3.36
N PRO A 31 -1.68 8.94 -2.46
CA PRO A 31 -1.21 9.49 -1.19
C PRO A 31 -0.52 8.44 -0.30
N ALA A 32 -1.04 7.22 -0.29
CA ALA A 32 -0.48 6.11 0.49
C ALA A 32 0.88 5.65 -0.07
N LEU A 33 1.03 5.60 -1.39
CA LEU A 33 2.29 5.30 -2.06
C LEU A 33 3.35 6.35 -1.73
N THR A 34 3.02 7.63 -1.91
CA THR A 34 3.93 8.75 -1.60
C THR A 34 4.35 8.73 -0.13
N TRP A 35 3.41 8.45 0.78
CA TRP A 35 3.71 8.31 2.20
C TRP A 35 4.63 7.11 2.49
N ALA A 36 4.37 5.95 1.87
CA ALA A 36 5.19 4.76 2.08
C ALA A 36 6.62 4.93 1.54
N GLU A 37 6.80 5.57 0.38
CA GLU A 37 8.12 5.89 -0.16
C GLU A 37 8.91 6.83 0.77
N LYS A 38 8.25 7.86 1.33
CA LYS A 38 8.85 8.79 2.30
C LYS A 38 9.29 8.12 3.60
N HIS A 39 8.58 7.10 4.05
CA HIS A 39 8.85 6.37 5.30
C HIS A 39 9.51 5.01 5.07
N ARG A 40 10.03 4.74 3.85
CA ARG A 40 10.56 3.44 3.44
C ARG A 40 11.58 2.86 4.42
N GLU A 41 12.56 3.66 4.84
CA GLU A 41 13.61 3.19 5.75
C GLU A 41 13.05 2.71 7.09
N GLN A 42 12.05 3.43 7.62
CA GLN A 42 11.38 3.04 8.86
C GLN A 42 10.51 1.80 8.64
N LEU A 43 9.73 1.76 7.56
CA LEU A 43 8.93 0.57 7.21
C LEU A 43 9.81 -0.67 7.07
N LEU A 44 10.99 -0.55 6.46
CA LEU A 44 11.95 -1.66 6.34
C LEU A 44 12.53 -2.08 7.69
N SER A 45 12.84 -1.14 8.60
CA SER A 45 13.35 -1.49 9.94
C SER A 45 12.31 -2.25 10.78
N HIS A 46 11.02 -1.97 10.57
CA HIS A 46 9.91 -2.72 11.16
C HIS A 46 9.53 -3.99 10.38
N ASN A 47 10.32 -4.37 9.36
CA ASN A 47 10.05 -5.50 8.49
C ASN A 47 8.66 -5.45 7.82
N SER A 48 8.14 -4.24 7.59
CA SER A 48 6.86 -3.99 6.95
C SER A 48 6.87 -4.44 5.48
N SER A 49 5.70 -4.78 4.97
CA SER A 49 5.46 -5.08 3.55
C SER A 49 4.47 -4.10 2.90
N LEU A 50 4.12 -3.01 3.60
CA LEU A 50 3.10 -2.05 3.18
C LEU A 50 3.40 -1.47 1.80
N GLU A 51 4.61 -0.98 1.57
CA GLU A 51 5.01 -0.37 0.30
C GLU A 51 4.84 -1.34 -0.87
N PHE A 52 5.28 -2.59 -0.70
CA PHE A 52 5.10 -3.62 -1.71
C PHE A 52 3.61 -3.91 -1.96
N LYS A 53 2.78 -4.04 -0.92
CA LYS A 53 1.35 -4.29 -1.07
C LYS A 53 0.63 -3.15 -1.81
N LEU A 54 1.03 -1.89 -1.59
CA LEU A 54 0.51 -0.73 -2.31
C LEU A 54 0.88 -0.78 -3.79
N HIS A 55 2.16 -1.01 -4.11
CA HIS A 55 2.61 -1.15 -5.50
C HIS A 55 1.96 -2.35 -6.20
N ARG A 56 1.73 -3.46 -5.49
CA ARG A 56 0.99 -4.62 -5.98
C ARG A 56 -0.42 -4.23 -6.42
N LEU A 57 -1.18 -3.55 -5.55
CA LEU A 57 -2.53 -3.09 -5.88
C LEU A 57 -2.54 -2.13 -7.07
N GLN A 58 -1.59 -1.18 -7.12
CA GLN A 58 -1.51 -0.23 -8.22
C GLN A 58 -1.18 -0.92 -9.55
N PHE A 59 -0.24 -1.86 -9.55
CA PHE A 59 0.06 -2.67 -10.73
C PHE A 59 -1.18 -3.44 -11.20
N ILE A 60 -1.89 -4.10 -10.30
CA ILE A 60 -3.12 -4.84 -10.63
C ILE A 60 -4.17 -3.92 -11.26
N ARG A 61 -4.34 -2.69 -10.76
CA ARG A 61 -5.24 -1.70 -11.37
C ARG A 61 -4.85 -1.35 -12.80
N LEU A 62 -3.56 -1.25 -13.10
CA LEU A 62 -3.09 -1.04 -14.47
C LEU A 62 -3.41 -2.23 -15.37
N VAL A 63 -3.19 -3.45 -14.88
CA VAL A 63 -3.50 -4.68 -15.64
C VAL A 63 -5.01 -4.83 -15.85
N GLN A 64 -5.84 -4.43 -14.88
CA GLN A 64 -7.30 -4.46 -15.00
C GLN A 64 -7.86 -3.52 -16.09
N GLN A 65 -7.10 -2.50 -16.51
CA GLN A 65 -7.48 -1.65 -17.64
C GLN A 65 -7.32 -2.37 -19.00
N GLY A 66 -6.73 -3.56 -19.01
CA GLY A 66 -6.63 -4.41 -20.19
C GLY A 66 -5.45 -4.06 -21.10
N PRO A 67 -5.46 -4.56 -22.34
CA PRO A 67 -4.29 -4.51 -23.23
C PRO A 67 -3.79 -3.09 -23.56
N SER A 68 -4.66 -2.07 -23.52
CA SER A 68 -4.29 -0.68 -23.77
C SER A 68 -3.28 -0.13 -22.76
N CYS A 69 -3.29 -0.64 -21.52
CA CYS A 69 -2.39 -0.20 -20.45
C CYS A 69 -1.21 -1.15 -20.23
N GLN A 70 -0.99 -2.14 -21.11
CA GLN A 70 0.08 -3.11 -20.95
C GLN A 70 1.46 -2.45 -20.86
N ALA A 71 1.75 -1.50 -21.74
CA ALA A 71 3.04 -0.80 -21.75
C ALA A 71 3.27 -0.03 -20.44
N GLU A 72 2.22 0.64 -19.94
CA GLU A 72 2.25 1.37 -18.67
C GLU A 72 2.47 0.41 -17.48
N ALA A 73 1.75 -0.71 -17.43
CA ALA A 73 1.91 -1.72 -16.40
C ALA A 73 3.35 -2.28 -16.36
N VAL A 74 3.93 -2.57 -17.54
CA VAL A 74 5.31 -3.05 -17.65
C VAL A 74 6.31 -2.00 -17.19
N MET A 75 6.13 -0.73 -17.58
CA MET A 75 6.97 0.37 -17.13
C MET A 75 6.88 0.56 -15.61
N TYR A 76 5.67 0.52 -15.06
CA TYR A 76 5.43 0.62 -13.63
C TYR A 76 6.13 -0.50 -12.86
N ALA A 77 6.00 -1.74 -13.33
CA ALA A 77 6.67 -2.89 -12.72
C ALA A 77 8.19 -2.73 -12.70
N ARG A 78 8.80 -2.34 -13.82
CA ARG A 78 10.25 -2.13 -13.90
C ARG A 78 10.73 -1.05 -12.94
N LYS A 79 9.96 0.04 -12.82
CA LYS A 79 10.32 1.18 -11.98
C LYS A 79 10.16 0.87 -10.48
N HIS A 80 9.06 0.22 -10.09
CA HIS A 80 8.67 0.14 -8.69
C HIS A 80 8.77 -1.26 -8.08
N LEU A 81 8.65 -2.34 -8.87
CA LEU A 81 8.60 -3.71 -8.32
C LEU A 81 9.98 -4.38 -8.23
N THR A 82 10.97 -3.91 -8.98
CA THR A 82 12.32 -4.50 -9.05
C THR A 82 13.02 -4.54 -7.69
N GLN A 83 12.85 -3.50 -6.87
CA GLN A 83 13.42 -3.42 -5.52
C GLN A 83 12.87 -4.48 -4.55
N PHE A 84 11.68 -5.05 -4.83
CA PHE A 84 11.04 -6.03 -3.95
C PHE A 84 11.36 -7.48 -4.32
N VAL A 85 12.04 -7.73 -5.45
CA VAL A 85 12.28 -9.09 -5.96
C VAL A 85 13.03 -9.95 -4.94
N SER A 86 14.01 -9.40 -4.22
CA SER A 86 14.79 -10.15 -3.23
C SER A 86 13.94 -10.72 -2.08
N ARG A 87 12.84 -10.06 -1.72
CA ARG A 87 11.95 -10.44 -0.59
C ARG A 87 10.63 -11.04 -1.04
N HIS A 88 10.13 -10.66 -2.21
CA HIS A 88 8.78 -10.97 -2.72
C HIS A 88 8.81 -11.60 -4.12
N GLU A 89 9.89 -12.33 -4.47
CA GLU A 89 10.11 -12.88 -5.82
C GLU A 89 8.88 -13.59 -6.39
N LYS A 90 8.31 -14.54 -5.64
CA LYS A 90 7.15 -15.34 -6.09
C LYS A 90 5.93 -14.48 -6.38
N GLU A 91 5.70 -13.45 -5.56
CA GLU A 91 4.59 -12.54 -5.75
C GLU A 91 4.83 -11.64 -6.96
N VAL A 92 6.06 -11.15 -7.17
CA VAL A 92 6.43 -10.38 -8.36
C VAL A 92 6.29 -11.23 -9.63
N GLN A 93 6.72 -12.50 -9.59
CA GLN A 93 6.54 -13.44 -10.71
C GLN A 93 5.05 -13.65 -11.03
N ALA A 94 4.21 -13.83 -10.01
CA ALA A 94 2.75 -13.95 -10.20
C ALA A 94 2.16 -12.68 -10.84
N LEU A 95 2.59 -11.49 -10.41
CA LEU A 95 2.19 -10.22 -11.03
C LEU A 95 2.63 -10.16 -12.49
N MET A 96 3.85 -10.59 -12.84
CA MET A 96 4.27 -10.59 -14.24
C MET A 96 3.45 -11.60 -15.06
N GLY A 97 3.07 -12.73 -14.45
CA GLY A 97 2.22 -13.74 -15.04
C GLY A 97 0.83 -13.23 -15.44
N THR A 98 0.28 -12.22 -14.75
CA THR A 98 -1.05 -11.66 -15.09
C THR A 98 -1.08 -11.02 -16.48
N LEU A 99 0.09 -10.57 -16.99
CA LEU A 99 0.20 -9.94 -18.31
C LEU A 99 -0.19 -10.91 -19.44
N LEU A 100 -0.04 -12.22 -19.25
CA LEU A 100 -0.45 -13.23 -20.25
C LEU A 100 -1.97 -13.29 -20.43
N TYR A 101 -2.74 -12.80 -19.45
CA TYR A 101 -4.20 -12.90 -19.41
C TYR A 101 -4.89 -11.56 -19.67
N LEU A 102 -4.16 -10.54 -20.12
CA LEU A 102 -4.72 -9.21 -20.39
C LEU A 102 -5.86 -9.23 -21.42
N GLN A 103 -5.76 -10.06 -22.45
CA GLN A 103 -6.76 -10.15 -23.53
C GLN A 103 -8.06 -10.79 -23.06
N ASN A 104 -7.98 -11.80 -22.19
CA ASN A 104 -9.11 -12.59 -21.71
C ASN A 104 -9.63 -12.12 -20.34
N GLY A 105 -8.95 -11.15 -19.74
CA GLY A 105 -9.20 -10.64 -18.39
C GLY A 105 -8.63 -11.54 -17.30
N ILE A 106 -8.05 -10.90 -16.28
CA ILE A 106 -7.43 -11.58 -15.12
C ILE A 106 -8.46 -12.41 -14.33
N GLN A 107 -9.74 -12.01 -14.33
CA GLN A 107 -10.81 -12.70 -13.59
C GLN A 107 -11.01 -14.16 -14.03
N SER A 108 -10.69 -14.49 -15.28
CA SER A 108 -10.79 -15.86 -15.82
C SER A 108 -9.49 -16.64 -15.71
N SER A 109 -8.46 -16.05 -15.09
CA SER A 109 -7.11 -16.62 -14.99
C SER A 109 -6.84 -17.27 -13.63
N PRO A 110 -5.76 -18.06 -13.48
CA PRO A 110 -5.27 -18.53 -12.17
C PRO A 110 -4.96 -17.40 -11.17
N TYR A 111 -4.85 -16.16 -11.64
CA TYR A 111 -4.51 -14.98 -10.84
C TYR A 111 -5.74 -14.18 -10.37
N SER A 112 -6.95 -14.73 -10.49
CA SER A 112 -8.19 -14.06 -10.06
C SER A 112 -8.17 -13.63 -8.59
N HIS A 113 -7.49 -14.38 -7.73
CA HIS A 113 -7.27 -14.05 -6.31
C HIS A 113 -6.55 -12.70 -6.10
N LEU A 114 -5.78 -12.21 -7.07
CA LEU A 114 -5.14 -10.89 -7.00
C LEU A 114 -6.15 -9.74 -7.16
N LEU A 115 -7.38 -10.05 -7.54
CA LEU A 115 -8.48 -9.08 -7.71
C LEU A 115 -9.46 -9.08 -6.54
N ASP A 116 -9.17 -9.85 -5.48
CA ASP A 116 -10.04 -9.97 -4.33
C ASP A 116 -10.27 -8.59 -3.67
N PRO A 117 -11.54 -8.15 -3.49
CA PRO A 117 -11.85 -6.88 -2.84
C PRO A 117 -11.31 -6.78 -1.42
N THR A 118 -11.13 -7.89 -0.71
CA THR A 118 -10.56 -7.92 0.65
C THR A 118 -9.15 -7.34 0.71
N LEU A 119 -8.40 -7.37 -0.39
CA LEU A 119 -7.06 -6.76 -0.47
C LEU A 119 -7.07 -5.25 -0.19
N TRP A 120 -8.20 -4.57 -0.46
CA TRP A 120 -8.38 -3.16 -0.14
C TRP A 120 -8.71 -2.92 1.33
N LEU A 121 -9.35 -3.87 1.99
CA LEU A 121 -9.56 -3.81 3.44
C LEU A 121 -8.22 -4.06 4.15
N ASP A 122 -7.50 -5.10 3.71
CA ASP A 122 -6.18 -5.44 4.23
C ASP A 122 -5.20 -4.26 4.09
N ILE A 123 -5.21 -3.54 2.96
CA ILE A 123 -4.30 -2.40 2.78
C ILE A 123 -4.63 -1.24 3.72
N HIS A 124 -5.92 -1.01 3.98
CA HIS A 124 -6.36 0.01 4.91
C HIS A 124 -5.92 -0.34 6.34
N ASP A 125 -6.10 -1.58 6.77
CA ASP A 125 -5.73 -2.03 8.10
C ASP A 125 -4.20 -2.05 8.31
N VAL A 126 -3.46 -2.56 7.32
CA VAL A 126 -1.99 -2.53 7.35
C VAL A 126 -1.49 -1.09 7.38
N PHE A 127 -2.01 -0.21 6.52
CA PHE A 127 -1.61 1.20 6.54
C PHE A 127 -1.88 1.85 7.89
N THR A 128 -3.08 1.66 8.46
CA THR A 128 -3.45 2.22 9.76
C THR A 128 -2.50 1.75 10.86
N LYS A 129 -2.22 0.45 10.91
CA LYS A 129 -1.31 -0.12 11.90
C LYS A 129 0.10 0.46 11.79
N GLU A 130 0.68 0.45 10.59
CA GLU A 130 2.04 0.94 10.35
C GLU A 130 2.14 2.43 10.64
N ALA A 131 1.15 3.23 10.22
CA ALA A 131 1.12 4.65 10.48
C ALA A 131 1.03 4.97 11.99
N CYS A 132 0.18 4.26 12.75
CA CYS A 132 0.14 4.40 14.20
C CYS A 132 1.47 4.03 14.86
N THR A 133 2.10 2.93 14.43
CA THR A 133 3.43 2.52 14.92
C THR A 133 4.48 3.60 14.66
N LEU A 134 4.53 4.18 13.45
CA LEU A 134 5.49 5.23 13.12
C LEU A 134 5.23 6.56 13.84
N LEU A 135 3.98 6.87 14.18
CA LEU A 135 3.66 8.03 15.02
C LEU A 135 4.05 7.87 16.50
N GLY A 136 4.68 6.75 16.88
CA GLY A 136 5.02 6.45 18.27
C GLY A 136 3.78 6.20 19.12
N LEU A 137 2.62 5.95 18.50
CA LEU A 137 1.44 5.42 19.16
C LEU A 137 1.66 3.91 19.26
N SER A 138 2.53 3.50 20.18
CA SER A 138 2.67 2.09 20.51
C SER A 138 1.31 1.58 20.96
N VAL A 139 0.72 0.67 20.17
CA VAL A 139 -0.46 -0.12 20.56
C VAL A 139 -0.11 -1.19 21.60
N ASP A 140 1.14 -1.24 22.08
CA ASP A 140 1.51 -1.99 23.28
C ASP A 140 1.03 -1.21 24.51
N SER A 141 -0.27 -1.38 24.81
CA SER A 141 -0.83 -1.01 26.10
C SER A 141 -0.23 -1.95 27.16
N PRO A 142 0.48 -1.45 28.19
CA PRO A 142 1.05 -2.29 29.25
C PRO A 142 0.00 -2.67 30.32
N LEU A 143 -1.28 -2.75 29.96
CA LEU A 143 -2.35 -3.13 30.87
C LEU A 143 -2.90 -4.51 30.51
N SER A 144 -2.06 -5.53 30.62
CA SER A 144 -2.54 -6.84 31.09
C SER A 144 -2.21 -6.90 32.58
N VAL A 145 -3.23 -6.60 33.40
CA VAL A 145 -3.25 -6.97 34.82
C VAL A 145 -3.22 -8.49 34.93
#